data_AF-A0A5C8Z6L7-F1
#
_entry.id   AF-A0A5C8Z6L7-F1
#
_cell.length_a   1.000
_cell.length_b   1.000
_cell.length_c   1.000
_cell.angle_alpha   90.00
_cell.angle_beta   90.00
_cell.angle_gamma   90.00
#
_symmetry.space_group_name_H-M   'P 1'
#
loop_
_entity.id
_entity.type
_entity.pdbx_description
1 polymer ?
#
loop_
_entity_poly.entity_id
_entity_poly.type
_entity_poly.pdbx_seq_one_letter_code
_entity_poly.pdbx_strand_id
1 'polypeptide(L)'
;MLVSRTLRVTAVLVAGLALSACSGGSDGQEAPTAAASASSATSAPAPSESSSSTGAAGSQDRVVAKFCSDRAALTDLGTQIEAGGLPAAIQQLPTYVQRMDAMQPPDAVEADFTEYRAAWASISDALQGGSPEDPALQAKVQAAVAAHPDAQAVEDRLKTWSDANCPAASASPSAG
;
A
#
# COMPACT_ATOMS: atom_id res chain seq x y z
N MET A 1 -21.53 13.47 19.15
CA MET A 1 -20.16 12.96 19.34
C MET A 1 -19.63 12.53 17.97
N LEU A 2 -19.08 13.46 17.18
CA LEU A 2 -18.81 13.22 15.75
C LEU A 2 -17.55 13.96 15.25
N VAL A 3 -16.44 13.94 16.02
CA VAL A 3 -15.18 14.56 15.58
C VAL A 3 -13.99 13.82 16.21
N SER A 4 -13.72 12.56 15.85
CA SER A 4 -12.51 11.87 16.37
C SER A 4 -11.92 10.76 15.49
N ARG A 5 -12.40 10.53 14.27
CA ARG A 5 -11.87 9.46 13.40
C ARG A 5 -11.10 9.95 12.16
N THR A 6 -11.14 11.24 11.87
CA THR A 6 -10.53 11.88 10.68
C THR A 6 -9.01 12.11 10.79
N LEU A 7 -8.30 11.44 11.69
CA LEU A 7 -7.04 11.94 12.25
C LEU A 7 -5.91 10.91 12.31
N ARG A 8 -5.90 9.88 11.45
CA ARG A 8 -4.76 8.93 11.42
C ARG A 8 -3.88 9.08 10.18
N VAL A 9 -4.41 9.03 8.96
CA VAL A 9 -3.57 9.17 7.75
C VAL A 9 -3.11 10.62 7.53
N THR A 10 -4.00 11.60 7.70
CA THR A 10 -3.63 13.03 7.70
C THR A 10 -2.69 13.38 8.85
N ALA A 11 -2.80 12.68 9.98
CA ALA A 11 -1.91 12.89 11.12
C ALA A 11 -0.54 12.28 10.90
N VAL A 12 -0.35 11.17 10.17
CA VAL A 12 1.00 10.66 9.93
C VAL A 12 1.79 11.64 9.04
N LEU A 13 1.16 12.20 8.02
CA LEU A 13 1.83 13.14 7.10
C LEU A 13 2.05 14.53 7.72
N VAL A 14 1.11 15.02 8.56
CA VAL A 14 1.26 16.31 9.28
C VAL A 14 2.05 16.18 10.59
N ALA A 15 1.92 15.08 11.34
CA ALA A 15 2.68 14.85 12.57
C ALA A 15 4.11 14.36 12.31
N GLY A 16 4.38 13.67 11.19
CA GLY A 16 5.74 13.37 10.77
C GLY A 16 6.62 14.62 10.60
N LEU A 17 6.00 15.76 10.24
CA LEU A 17 6.67 17.06 10.15
C LEU A 17 6.83 17.78 11.52
N ALA A 18 6.04 17.41 12.53
CA ALA A 18 6.11 18.00 13.87
C ALA A 18 7.08 17.27 14.82
N LEU A 19 7.53 16.06 14.46
CA LEU A 19 8.32 15.18 15.34
C LEU A 19 9.83 15.20 15.08
N SER A 20 10.34 15.91 14.06
CA SER A 20 11.80 16.02 13.81
C SER A 20 12.55 16.96 14.75
N ALA A 21 11.85 17.55 15.73
CA ALA A 21 12.44 18.42 16.76
C ALA A 21 12.30 17.86 18.18
N CYS A 22 12.19 16.55 18.40
CA CYS A 22 12.49 15.94 19.71
C CYS A 22 12.51 14.41 19.62
N SER A 23 13.69 13.80 19.45
CA SER A 23 13.87 12.41 19.88
C SER A 23 15.32 12.19 20.25
N GLY A 24 15.62 12.56 21.50
CA GLY A 24 16.82 12.10 22.19
C GLY A 24 16.57 10.75 22.84
N GLY A 25 17.60 9.90 22.80
CA GLY A 25 17.81 8.81 23.75
C GLY A 25 17.22 7.46 23.38
N SER A 26 18.08 6.50 23.01
CA SER A 26 18.51 5.43 23.94
C SER A 26 19.40 4.41 23.23
N ASP A 27 20.52 4.13 23.90
CA ASP A 27 21.44 3.00 23.70
C ASP A 27 20.75 1.64 23.78
N GLY A 28 21.30 0.65 23.06
CA GLY A 28 20.86 -0.75 23.17
C GLY A 28 21.46 -1.65 22.11
N GLN A 29 22.78 -1.83 22.13
CA GLN A 29 23.48 -2.80 21.28
C GLN A 29 23.52 -4.17 21.99
N GLU A 30 22.66 -5.09 21.58
CA GLU A 30 22.83 -6.51 21.85
C GLU A 30 22.86 -7.29 20.53
N ALA A 31 23.97 -8.00 20.32
CA ALA A 31 24.21 -8.86 19.18
C ALA A 31 23.50 -10.21 19.35
N PRO A 32 22.93 -10.79 18.29
CA PRO A 32 22.71 -12.22 18.25
C PRO A 32 23.86 -12.94 17.54
N THR A 33 24.42 -13.89 18.28
CA THR A 33 25.36 -14.94 17.92
C THR A 33 24.84 -15.83 16.79
N ALA A 34 25.77 -16.27 15.94
CA ALA A 34 25.55 -17.24 14.88
C ALA A 34 25.13 -18.62 15.41
N ALA A 35 24.22 -19.28 14.68
CA ALA A 35 24.21 -20.73 14.58
C ALA A 35 23.72 -21.15 13.19
N ALA A 36 24.61 -21.81 12.46
CA ALA A 36 24.32 -22.48 11.20
C ALA A 36 23.49 -23.75 11.47
N SER A 37 22.59 -24.07 10.55
CA SER A 37 22.16 -25.45 10.30
C SER A 37 21.72 -25.58 8.85
N ALA A 38 22.51 -26.36 8.11
CA ALA A 38 22.21 -26.84 6.78
C ALA A 38 21.13 -27.93 6.85
N SER A 39 20.25 -27.99 5.86
CA SER A 39 19.67 -29.24 5.38
C SER A 39 19.14 -29.08 3.97
N SER A 40 19.72 -29.89 3.09
CA SER A 40 19.34 -30.09 1.70
C SER A 40 18.06 -30.92 1.61
N ALA A 41 17.14 -30.55 0.73
CA ALA A 41 16.15 -31.49 0.20
C ALA A 41 15.80 -31.12 -1.25
N THR A 42 16.47 -31.82 -2.17
CA THR A 42 16.11 -31.96 -3.58
C THR A 42 14.77 -32.69 -3.70
N SER A 43 13.83 -32.14 -4.46
CA SER A 43 12.84 -32.90 -5.24
C SER A 43 12.10 -32.00 -6.22
N ALA A 44 12.24 -32.31 -7.50
CA ALA A 44 11.33 -31.97 -8.60
C ALA A 44 11.12 -33.28 -9.39
N PRO A 45 10.14 -33.43 -10.29
CA PRO A 45 8.94 -32.62 -10.58
C PRO A 45 7.65 -33.47 -10.64
N ALA A 46 6.49 -32.84 -10.86
CA ALA A 46 5.38 -33.42 -11.62
C ALA A 46 4.50 -32.30 -12.22
N PRO A 47 4.53 -32.06 -13.54
CA PRO A 47 3.51 -31.25 -14.19
C PRO A 47 2.30 -32.13 -14.49
N SER A 48 1.28 -32.05 -13.64
CA SER A 48 -0.05 -32.58 -13.97
C SER A 48 -0.81 -31.51 -14.71
N GLU A 49 -0.82 -31.62 -16.03
CA GLU A 49 -1.75 -30.92 -16.90
C GLU A 49 -3.15 -31.48 -16.65
N SER A 50 -4.01 -30.67 -16.03
CA SER A 50 -5.46 -30.88 -16.03
C SER A 50 -6.13 -29.66 -16.61
N SER A 51 -6.34 -29.73 -17.92
CA SER A 51 -7.32 -28.92 -18.63
C SER A 51 -8.72 -29.28 -18.11
N SER A 52 -9.49 -28.33 -17.60
CA SER A 52 -10.95 -28.44 -17.49
C SER A 52 -11.58 -27.06 -17.40
N SER A 53 -12.50 -26.84 -18.32
CA SER A 53 -13.09 -25.57 -18.71
C SER A 53 -14.02 -24.97 -17.64
N THR A 54 -13.53 -23.96 -16.92
CA THR A 54 -14.37 -22.96 -16.22
C THR A 54 -14.03 -21.59 -16.81
N GLY A 55 -14.36 -21.40 -18.09
CA GLY A 55 -13.80 -20.34 -18.96
C GLY A 55 -14.07 -18.89 -18.54
N ALA A 56 -14.97 -18.64 -17.58
CA ALA A 56 -15.24 -17.31 -17.03
C ALA A 56 -14.72 -17.16 -15.59
N ALA A 57 -14.97 -18.14 -14.71
CA ALA A 57 -14.55 -18.07 -13.31
C ALA A 57 -13.02 -17.99 -13.17
N GLY A 58 -12.28 -18.86 -13.87
CA GLY A 58 -10.81 -18.87 -13.79
C GLY A 58 -10.14 -17.63 -14.38
N SER A 59 -10.86 -16.83 -15.17
CA SER A 59 -10.37 -15.54 -15.68
C SER A 59 -10.51 -14.44 -14.62
N GLN A 60 -11.63 -14.42 -13.90
CA GLN A 60 -11.86 -13.46 -12.82
C GLN A 60 -10.96 -13.76 -11.60
N ASP A 61 -10.75 -15.03 -11.27
CA ASP A 61 -9.80 -15.44 -10.23
C ASP A 61 -8.37 -14.95 -10.53
N ARG A 62 -7.94 -14.99 -11.80
CA ARG A 62 -6.62 -14.45 -12.21
C ARG A 62 -6.55 -12.93 -12.08
N VAL A 63 -7.62 -12.21 -12.40
CA VAL A 63 -7.69 -10.74 -12.22
C VAL A 63 -7.61 -10.39 -10.74
N VAL A 64 -8.38 -11.08 -9.88
CA VAL A 64 -8.34 -10.89 -8.42
C VAL A 64 -6.95 -11.20 -7.87
N ALA A 65 -6.35 -12.34 -8.24
CA ALA A 65 -5.01 -12.71 -7.79
C ALA A 65 -3.94 -11.70 -8.21
N LYS A 66 -3.98 -11.21 -9.46
CA LYS A 66 -3.07 -10.16 -9.94
C LYS A 66 -3.28 -8.86 -9.16
N PHE A 67 -4.52 -8.41 -9.01
CA PHE A 67 -4.84 -7.20 -8.26
C PHE A 67 -4.35 -7.28 -6.80
N CYS A 68 -4.52 -8.42 -6.14
CA CYS A 68 -4.01 -8.65 -4.80
C CYS A 68 -2.47 -8.57 -4.72
N SER A 69 -1.76 -9.17 -5.68
CA SER A 69 -0.30 -9.08 -5.75
C SER A 69 0.18 -7.65 -6.00
N ASP A 70 -0.45 -6.95 -6.94
CA ASP A 70 -0.07 -5.57 -7.27
C ASP A 70 -0.36 -4.62 -6.09
N ARG A 71 -1.48 -4.83 -5.38
CA ARG A 71 -1.86 -4.06 -4.19
C ARG A 71 -0.94 -4.31 -3.00
N ALA A 72 -0.43 -5.52 -2.82
CA ALA A 72 0.59 -5.80 -1.82
C ALA A 72 1.87 -4.97 -2.09
N ALA A 73 2.34 -4.97 -3.35
CA ALA A 73 3.49 -4.16 -3.75
C ALA A 73 3.27 -2.65 -3.57
N LEU A 74 2.04 -2.17 -3.75
CA LEU A 74 1.71 -0.78 -3.43
C LEU A 74 1.71 -0.49 -1.94
N THR A 75 1.20 -1.41 -1.11
CA THR A 75 1.22 -1.25 0.34
C THR A 75 2.65 -1.09 0.85
N ASP A 76 3.59 -1.89 0.32
CA ASP A 76 5.00 -1.77 0.65
C ASP A 76 5.59 -0.41 0.24
N LEU A 77 5.24 0.08 -0.96
CA LEU A 77 5.69 1.39 -1.43
C LEU A 77 5.07 2.54 -0.61
N GLY A 78 3.79 2.42 -0.25
CA GLY A 78 3.11 3.36 0.65
C GLY A 78 3.80 3.43 2.01
N THR A 79 4.12 2.27 2.58
CA THR A 79 4.87 2.17 3.84
C THR A 79 6.23 2.86 3.75
N GLN A 80 6.95 2.71 2.62
CA GLN A 80 8.23 3.39 2.38
C GLN A 80 8.07 4.91 2.26
N ILE A 81 7.01 5.37 1.59
CA ILE A 81 6.67 6.80 1.49
C ILE A 81 6.39 7.37 2.88
N GLU A 82 5.56 6.70 3.66
CA GLU A 82 5.22 7.11 5.02
C GLU A 82 6.46 7.16 5.93
N ALA A 83 7.30 6.13 5.88
CA ALA A 83 8.53 6.06 6.65
C ALA A 83 9.54 7.16 6.26
N GLY A 84 9.59 7.54 4.98
CA GLY A 84 10.49 8.59 4.47
C GLY A 84 9.90 10.01 4.51
N GLY A 85 8.63 10.16 4.86
CA GLY A 85 7.93 11.44 4.96
C GLY A 85 7.83 12.21 3.63
N LEU A 86 7.70 13.53 3.72
CA LEU A 86 7.49 14.41 2.56
C LEU A 86 8.58 14.30 1.48
N PRO A 87 9.89 14.21 1.79
CA PRO A 87 10.92 14.03 0.76
C PRO A 87 10.76 12.72 -0.01
N ALA A 88 10.44 11.62 0.66
CA ALA A 88 10.17 10.34 -0.02
C ALA A 88 8.87 10.41 -0.82
N ALA A 89 7.83 11.05 -0.30
CA ALA A 89 6.58 11.27 -1.01
C ALA A 89 6.81 12.00 -2.33
N ILE A 90 7.55 13.11 -2.35
CA ILE A 90 7.85 13.86 -3.59
C ILE A 90 8.51 12.97 -4.66
N GLN A 91 9.42 12.08 -4.25
CA GLN A 91 10.17 11.22 -5.17
C GLN A 91 9.38 9.97 -5.61
N GLN A 92 8.57 9.40 -4.72
CA GLN A 92 7.96 8.08 -4.90
C GLN A 92 6.48 8.13 -5.26
N LEU A 93 5.73 9.22 -4.95
CA LEU A 93 4.31 9.33 -5.33
C LEU A 93 4.07 9.19 -6.83
N PRO A 94 4.88 9.78 -7.73
CA PRO A 94 4.65 9.62 -9.17
C PRO A 94 4.71 8.15 -9.59
N THR A 95 5.66 7.39 -9.04
CA THR A 95 5.78 5.94 -9.25
C THR A 95 4.60 5.19 -8.64
N TYR A 96 4.13 5.60 -7.47
CA TYR A 96 2.97 5.01 -6.79
C TYR A 96 1.70 5.18 -7.64
N VAL A 97 1.42 6.39 -8.11
CA VAL A 97 0.26 6.69 -8.98
C VAL A 97 0.38 5.95 -10.30
N GLN A 98 1.56 5.93 -10.93
CA GLN A 98 1.77 5.18 -12.18
C GLN A 98 1.50 3.68 -12.02
N ARG A 99 1.88 3.09 -10.88
CA ARG A 99 1.57 1.69 -10.57
C ARG A 99 0.06 1.47 -10.36
N MET A 100 -0.62 2.42 -9.71
CA MET A 100 -2.08 2.38 -9.61
C MET A 100 -2.77 2.47 -10.97
N ASP A 101 -2.25 3.28 -11.90
CA ASP A 101 -2.78 3.40 -13.26
C ASP A 101 -2.61 2.12 -14.08
N ALA A 102 -1.52 1.39 -13.84
CA ALA A 102 -1.25 0.12 -14.52
C ALA A 102 -2.08 -1.05 -13.97
N MET A 103 -2.71 -0.90 -12.79
CA MET A 103 -3.55 -1.95 -12.21
C MET A 103 -4.94 -1.95 -12.83
N GLN A 104 -5.43 -3.15 -13.06
CA GLN A 104 -6.81 -3.39 -13.46
C GLN A 104 -7.60 -3.87 -12.24
N PRO A 105 -8.46 -3.03 -11.65
CA PRO A 105 -9.30 -3.45 -10.53
C PRO A 105 -10.37 -4.45 -11.00
N PRO A 106 -10.76 -5.41 -10.15
CA PRO A 106 -11.98 -6.18 -10.37
C PRO A 106 -13.22 -5.28 -10.39
N ASP A 107 -14.24 -5.64 -11.17
CA ASP A 107 -15.45 -4.84 -11.34
C ASP A 107 -16.13 -4.47 -10.00
N ALA A 108 -16.05 -5.38 -9.03
CA ALA A 108 -16.63 -5.20 -7.70
C ALA A 108 -16.04 -4.02 -6.90
N VAL A 109 -14.82 -3.58 -7.23
CA VAL A 109 -14.10 -2.49 -6.55
C VAL A 109 -13.63 -1.41 -7.50
N GLU A 110 -14.03 -1.45 -8.78
CA GLU A 110 -13.54 -0.51 -9.80
C GLU A 110 -13.86 0.94 -9.45
N ALA A 111 -15.09 1.22 -9.01
CA ALA A 111 -15.52 2.57 -8.65
C ALA A 111 -14.72 3.11 -7.46
N ASP A 112 -14.62 2.32 -6.38
CA ASP A 112 -13.83 2.66 -5.20
C ASP A 112 -12.33 2.85 -5.56
N PHE A 113 -11.78 1.96 -6.40
CA PHE A 113 -10.39 2.05 -6.81
C PHE A 113 -10.10 3.30 -7.67
N THR A 114 -11.05 3.68 -8.53
CA THR A 114 -10.95 4.90 -9.35
C THR A 114 -10.97 6.16 -8.48
N GLU A 115 -11.85 6.20 -7.48
CA GLU A 115 -11.92 7.32 -6.54
C GLU A 115 -10.65 7.43 -5.70
N TYR A 116 -10.16 6.29 -5.19
CA TYR A 116 -8.88 6.22 -4.47
C TYR A 116 -7.71 6.71 -5.34
N ARG A 117 -7.69 6.33 -6.62
CA ARG A 117 -6.68 6.77 -7.58
C ARG A 117 -6.70 8.27 -7.79
N ALA A 118 -7.89 8.85 -7.97
CA ALA A 118 -8.06 10.28 -8.16
C ALA A 118 -7.51 11.07 -6.95
N ALA A 119 -7.72 10.58 -5.73
CA ALA A 119 -7.20 11.21 -4.52
C ALA A 119 -5.66 11.27 -4.52
N TRP A 120 -4.98 10.16 -4.82
CA TRP A 120 -3.52 10.15 -4.91
C TRP A 120 -2.96 10.93 -6.09
N ALA A 121 -3.65 10.94 -7.23
CA ALA A 121 -3.25 11.75 -8.37
C ALA A 121 -3.29 13.25 -8.01
N SER A 122 -4.33 13.70 -7.30
CA SER A 122 -4.45 15.06 -6.78
C SER A 122 -3.32 15.42 -5.82
N ILE A 123 -2.96 14.51 -4.90
CA ILE A 123 -1.81 14.70 -4.00
C ILE A 123 -0.50 14.75 -4.79
N SER A 124 -0.32 13.87 -5.78
CA SER A 124 0.88 13.84 -6.62
C SER A 124 1.03 15.13 -7.42
N ASP A 125 -0.06 15.68 -7.95
CA ASP A 125 -0.08 16.96 -8.66
C ASP A 125 0.31 18.12 -7.73
N ALA A 126 -0.26 18.14 -6.52
CA ALA A 126 0.07 19.13 -5.51
C ALA A 126 1.56 19.13 -5.13
N LEU A 127 2.24 17.98 -5.20
CA LEU A 127 3.66 17.83 -4.94
C LEU A 127 4.58 18.24 -6.11
N GLN A 128 4.04 18.40 -7.32
CA GLN A 128 4.87 18.68 -8.50
C GLN A 128 5.57 20.03 -8.40
N GLY A 129 6.89 20.02 -8.64
CA GLY A 129 7.72 21.23 -8.68
C GLY A 129 7.93 21.91 -7.32
N GLY A 130 7.50 21.30 -6.21
CA GLY A 130 7.71 21.82 -4.87
C GLY A 130 8.96 21.28 -4.18
N SER A 131 9.57 22.09 -3.31
CA SER A 131 10.60 21.64 -2.36
C SER A 131 9.94 21.18 -1.06
N PRO A 132 10.40 20.10 -0.40
CA PRO A 132 9.85 19.69 0.90
C PRO A 132 9.97 20.76 1.99
N GLU A 133 10.83 21.75 1.80
CA GLU A 133 11.02 22.88 2.72
C GLU A 133 10.06 24.05 2.46
N ASP A 134 9.26 23.99 1.38
CA ASP A 134 8.34 25.06 1.00
C ASP A 134 7.01 24.97 1.79
N PRO A 135 6.69 25.94 2.66
CA PRO A 135 5.43 25.94 3.39
C PRO A 135 4.20 26.04 2.47
N ALA A 136 4.34 26.62 1.27
CA ALA A 136 3.25 26.65 0.30
C ALA A 136 2.93 25.24 -0.23
N LEU A 137 3.93 24.34 -0.29
CA LEU A 137 3.72 22.95 -0.68
C LEU A 137 2.81 22.22 0.31
N GLN A 138 3.02 22.46 1.61
CA GLN A 138 2.20 21.86 2.65
C GLN A 138 0.73 22.28 2.53
N ALA A 139 0.46 23.57 2.24
CA ALA A 139 -0.89 24.06 2.02
C ALA A 139 -1.55 23.42 0.78
N LYS A 140 -0.79 23.23 -0.31
CA LYS A 140 -1.28 22.54 -1.52
C LYS A 140 -1.64 21.09 -1.24
N VAL A 141 -0.79 20.36 -0.54
CA VAL A 141 -1.06 18.95 -0.17
C VAL A 141 -2.29 18.86 0.73
N GLN A 142 -2.43 19.75 1.72
CA GLN A 142 -3.63 19.78 2.56
C GLN A 142 -4.90 20.07 1.76
N ALA A 143 -4.84 21.02 0.82
CA ALA A 143 -5.96 21.33 -0.06
C ALA A 143 -6.32 20.14 -0.99
N ALA A 144 -5.32 19.45 -1.53
CA ALA A 144 -5.51 18.25 -2.32
C ALA A 144 -6.20 17.15 -1.50
N VAL A 145 -5.74 16.87 -0.28
CA VAL A 145 -6.39 15.90 0.61
C VAL A 145 -7.83 16.31 0.95
N ALA A 146 -8.06 17.60 1.24
CA ALA A 146 -9.39 18.12 1.56
C ALA A 146 -10.38 18.03 0.38
N ALA A 147 -9.89 17.97 -0.86
CA ALA A 147 -10.73 17.77 -2.04
C ALA A 147 -11.28 16.34 -2.16
N HIS A 148 -10.77 15.38 -1.37
CA HIS A 148 -11.21 13.99 -1.37
C HIS A 148 -11.64 13.55 0.04
N PRO A 149 -12.74 14.10 0.58
CA PRO A 149 -13.20 13.81 1.94
C PRO A 149 -13.55 12.33 2.17
N ASP A 150 -13.91 11.62 1.10
CA ASP A 150 -14.34 10.21 1.14
C ASP A 150 -13.19 9.22 0.93
N ALA A 151 -11.97 9.70 0.61
CA ALA A 151 -10.82 8.83 0.29
C ALA A 151 -10.53 7.79 1.38
N GLN A 152 -10.71 8.13 2.66
CA GLN A 152 -10.54 7.19 3.77
C GLN A 152 -11.61 6.09 3.76
N ALA A 153 -12.88 6.45 3.56
CA ALA A 153 -13.98 5.49 3.53
C ALA A 153 -13.85 4.54 2.33
N VAL A 154 -13.36 5.06 1.20
CA VAL A 154 -13.01 4.29 0.01
C VAL A 154 -11.86 3.31 0.32
N GLU A 155 -10.79 3.77 0.95
CA GLU A 155 -9.66 2.92 1.35
C GLU A 155 -10.13 1.77 2.26
N ASP A 156 -10.98 2.06 3.25
CA ASP A 156 -11.53 1.07 4.18
C ASP A 156 -12.37 0.00 3.44
N ARG A 157 -13.19 0.42 2.46
CA ARG A 157 -13.97 -0.52 1.61
C ARG A 157 -13.06 -1.38 0.75
N LEU A 158 -12.08 -0.77 0.10
CA LEU A 158 -11.08 -1.49 -0.67
C LEU A 158 -10.35 -2.50 0.22
N LYS A 159 -9.91 -2.08 1.42
CA LYS A 159 -9.21 -2.97 2.37
C LYS A 159 -10.10 -4.14 2.77
N THR A 160 -11.35 -3.88 3.15
CA THR A 160 -12.33 -4.91 3.51
C THR A 160 -12.51 -5.92 2.38
N TRP A 161 -12.61 -5.45 1.13
CA TRP A 161 -12.68 -6.33 -0.02
C TRP A 161 -11.40 -7.16 -0.19
N SER A 162 -10.22 -6.55 -0.04
CA SER A 162 -8.95 -7.27 -0.13
C SER A 162 -8.79 -8.31 0.97
N ASP A 163 -9.17 -8.02 2.21
CA ASP A 163 -9.10 -8.98 3.31
C ASP A 163 -10.00 -10.21 3.05
N ALA A 164 -11.10 -10.04 2.30
CA ALA A 164 -12.01 -11.13 1.93
C ALA A 164 -11.57 -11.91 0.68
N ASN A 165 -10.84 -11.28 -0.25
CA ASN A 165 -10.59 -11.85 -1.59
C ASN A 165 -9.11 -12.12 -1.88
N CYS A 166 -8.18 -11.50 -1.15
CA CYS A 166 -6.75 -11.73 -1.29
C CYS A 166 -6.33 -12.83 -0.33
N PRO A 167 -5.94 -14.03 -0.82
CA PRO A 167 -5.40 -15.04 0.06
C PRO A 167 -4.15 -14.46 0.71
N ALA A 168 -4.15 -14.34 2.04
CA ALA A 168 -2.93 -14.02 2.78
C ALA A 168 -1.85 -14.99 2.27
N ALA A 169 -0.63 -14.49 2.01
CA ALA A 169 0.47 -15.26 1.43
C ALA A 169 0.94 -16.49 2.26
N SER A 170 0.14 -16.93 3.24
CA SER A 170 0.38 -18.06 4.12
C SER A 170 -0.90 -18.88 4.28
N ALA A 171 -1.17 -19.75 3.31
CA ALA A 171 -1.64 -21.08 3.64
C ALA A 171 -0.51 -22.05 3.30
N SER A 172 0.58 -21.98 4.09
CA SER A 172 1.41 -23.16 4.25
C SER A 172 0.47 -24.21 4.87
N PRO A 173 0.16 -25.34 4.19
CA PRO A 173 -0.67 -26.35 4.80
C PRO A 173 0.07 -26.85 6.03
N SER A 174 -0.46 -26.59 7.22
CA SER A 174 -0.11 -27.36 8.40
C SER A 174 -0.50 -28.80 8.10
N ALA A 175 0.46 -29.58 7.57
CA ALA A 175 0.34 -31.01 7.46
C ALA A 175 0.17 -31.55 8.88
N GLY A 176 -1.01 -32.11 9.15
CA GLY A 176 -1.30 -32.90 10.35
C GLY A 176 -0.66 -34.27 10.30
#